data_AF-A0A9N9J0K5-F1
#
_entry.id   AF-A0A9N9J0K5-F1
#
_cell.length_a   1.000
_cell.length_b   1.000
_cell.length_c   1.000
_cell.angle_alpha   90.00
_cell.angle_beta   90.00
_cell.angle_gamma   90.00
#
_symmetry.space_group_name_H-M   'P 1'
#
loop_
_entity.id
_entity.type
_entity.pdbx_description
1 polymer ?
#
loop_
_entity_poly.entity_id
_entity_poly.type
_entity_poly.pdbx_seq_one_letter_code
_entity_poly.pdbx_strand_id
1 'polypeptide(L)'
;NLKSRPLSPETDKETIEPYLLSPTPSIPILRTETPQPILEQNFRDRNFISQVIGFNDNQIPKVDSIFEEGSDSWRAYNSVRKLTQRQKEIEEKYSTEKRNMKLGQPKNKVAFAGSQTNLESAQVFRLLMSQMGLLSLENRHKVIPLQISGRLIKDLEKLDTLNERDCLSTSVYFVKSGIEDYESIINPPSISEDFEKFLNSLGWPVSYKAKLNSSFCETTPYFADRTTEVIFNIPYVIHLPKPEAPSESLSALFKNISADDLVSVVWIEDILSMHNIPPKIGQSIFVYIFVHPLQNATG
;
A
#
# COMPACT_ATOMS: atom_id res chain seq x y z
N ASN A 1 -4.51 68.17 19.35
CA ASN A 1 -5.95 67.95 19.55
C ASN A 1 -6.39 66.78 18.69
N LEU A 2 -6.93 65.74 19.34
CA LEU A 2 -7.48 64.54 18.73
C LEU A 2 -8.59 64.84 17.72
N LYS A 3 -8.75 63.95 16.71
CA LYS A 3 -10.01 63.36 16.18
C LYS A 3 -9.81 62.98 14.70
N SER A 4 -9.56 61.71 14.41
CA SER A 4 -10.53 60.60 14.21
C SER A 4 -11.03 60.51 12.76
N ARG A 5 -10.62 59.44 12.08
CA ARG A 5 -11.31 58.84 10.92
C ARG A 5 -12.70 58.34 11.36
N PRO A 6 -13.69 58.26 10.46
CA PRO A 6 -13.94 56.99 9.73
C PRO A 6 -14.32 57.22 8.24
N LEU A 7 -13.76 56.44 7.30
CA LEU A 7 -14.30 55.21 6.67
C LEU A 7 -15.47 55.47 5.70
N SER A 8 -15.14 55.52 4.40
CA SER A 8 -15.50 54.52 3.37
C SER A 8 -15.07 55.05 1.98
N PRO A 9 -14.59 54.17 1.10
CA PRO A 9 -15.13 54.23 -0.26
C PRO A 9 -15.46 52.84 -0.82
N GLU A 10 -16.69 52.75 -1.32
CA GLU A 10 -17.10 52.18 -2.61
C GLU A 10 -16.18 51.11 -3.20
N THR A 11 -16.63 49.86 -3.11
CA THR A 11 -16.15 48.75 -3.93
C THR A 11 -16.92 48.73 -5.25
N ASP A 12 -16.18 48.96 -6.34
CA ASP A 12 -16.64 48.75 -7.71
C ASP A 12 -17.07 47.29 -7.94
N LYS A 13 -18.24 47.15 -8.55
CA LYS A 13 -18.78 45.86 -9.02
C LYS A 13 -18.20 45.55 -10.40
N GLU A 14 -17.17 44.72 -10.45
CA GLU A 14 -16.82 43.99 -11.67
C GLU A 14 -17.32 42.54 -11.56
N THR A 15 -18.33 42.23 -12.39
CA THR A 15 -18.89 40.90 -12.58
C THR A 15 -17.88 40.04 -13.36
N ILE A 16 -17.16 39.17 -12.67
CA ILE A 16 -16.32 38.13 -13.29
C ILE A 16 -17.12 36.83 -13.26
N GLU A 17 -17.67 36.42 -14.40
CA GLU A 17 -18.20 35.07 -14.57
C GLU A 17 -17.05 34.04 -14.64
N PRO A 18 -17.11 32.94 -13.88
CA PRO A 18 -16.10 31.88 -13.99
C PRO A 18 -16.36 31.06 -15.26
N TYR A 19 -15.46 31.19 -16.24
CA TYR A 19 -15.39 30.26 -17.37
C TYR A 19 -15.14 28.84 -16.87
N LEU A 20 -16.15 27.99 -17.00
CA LEU A 20 -16.07 26.54 -16.78
C LEU A 20 -15.18 25.92 -17.86
N LEU A 21 -13.98 25.49 -17.47
CA LEU A 21 -13.13 24.65 -18.30
C LEU A 21 -13.75 23.25 -18.41
N SER A 22 -14.15 22.86 -19.62
CA SER A 22 -14.57 21.49 -19.95
C SER A 22 -13.43 20.50 -19.68
N PRO A 23 -13.70 19.28 -19.18
CA PRO A 23 -12.67 18.29 -18.93
C PRO A 23 -12.04 17.82 -20.25
N THR A 24 -10.71 17.90 -20.34
CA THR A 24 -9.93 17.27 -21.41
C THR A 24 -10.03 15.74 -21.32
N PRO A 25 -10.15 15.00 -22.43
CA PRO A 25 -10.19 13.55 -22.41
C PRO A 25 -8.86 12.97 -21.92
N SER A 26 -8.94 12.02 -21.00
CA SER A 26 -7.82 11.34 -20.36
C SER A 26 -6.96 10.59 -21.38
N ILE A 27 -5.64 10.77 -21.30
CA ILE A 27 -4.68 9.93 -22.03
C ILE A 27 -4.74 8.52 -21.41
N PRO A 28 -4.88 7.44 -22.20
CA PRO A 28 -4.91 6.10 -21.66
C PRO A 28 -3.54 5.75 -21.06
N ILE A 29 -3.54 5.36 -19.79
CA ILE A 29 -2.37 4.79 -19.11
C ILE A 29 -2.09 3.44 -19.77
N LEU A 30 -0.96 3.33 -20.49
CA LEU A 30 -0.45 2.02 -20.91
C LEU A 30 -0.14 1.21 -19.65
N ARG A 31 -0.95 0.19 -19.38
CA ARG A 31 -0.64 -0.86 -18.41
C ARG A 31 0.66 -1.54 -18.86
N THR A 32 1.75 -1.31 -18.15
CA THR A 32 2.88 -2.24 -18.20
C THR A 32 2.40 -3.54 -17.56
N GLU A 33 2.28 -4.61 -18.34
CA GLU A 33 1.93 -5.92 -17.81
C GLU A 33 2.92 -6.33 -16.71
N THR A 34 2.36 -6.91 -15.64
CA THR A 34 3.11 -7.55 -14.56
C THR A 34 3.91 -8.72 -15.15
N PRO A 35 5.23 -8.85 -14.90
CA PRO A 35 5.96 -10.02 -15.34
C PRO A 35 5.35 -11.28 -14.71
N GLN A 36 5.07 -12.29 -15.55
CA GLN A 36 4.59 -13.59 -15.09
C GLN A 36 5.59 -14.19 -14.09
N PRO A 37 5.13 -14.90 -13.04
CA PRO A 37 6.02 -15.57 -12.11
C PRO A 37 6.82 -16.64 -12.85
N ILE A 38 8.14 -16.53 -12.81
CA ILE A 38 9.06 -17.53 -13.36
C ILE A 38 8.84 -18.82 -12.56
N LEU A 39 8.32 -19.86 -13.23
CA LEU A 39 8.27 -21.21 -12.70
C LEU A 39 9.69 -21.62 -12.28
N GLU A 40 9.87 -22.00 -11.02
CA GLU A 40 11.14 -22.52 -10.51
C GLU A 40 11.60 -23.73 -11.35
N GLN A 41 12.53 -23.50 -12.27
CA GLN A 41 13.33 -24.56 -12.86
C GLN A 41 14.70 -24.56 -12.18
N ASN A 42 15.00 -25.69 -11.55
CA ASN A 42 16.27 -26.04 -10.94
C ASN A 42 17.47 -25.63 -11.81
N PHE A 43 18.14 -24.53 -11.48
CA PHE A 43 19.44 -24.19 -12.06
C PHE A 43 20.53 -24.29 -10.99
N ARG A 44 21.22 -25.44 -11.03
CA ARG A 44 22.53 -25.61 -10.40
C ARG A 44 23.56 -24.69 -11.06
N ASP A 45 24.36 -24.05 -10.21
CA ASP A 45 25.76 -23.67 -10.42
C ASP A 45 26.19 -23.28 -11.83
N ARG A 46 26.00 -22.00 -12.20
CA ARG A 46 27.01 -21.23 -12.94
C ARG A 46 26.96 -19.77 -12.50
N ASN A 47 28.12 -19.24 -12.07
CA ASN A 47 28.36 -17.81 -11.92
C ASN A 47 28.22 -17.12 -13.29
N PHE A 48 26.99 -16.86 -13.71
CA PHE A 48 26.67 -15.97 -14.82
C PHE A 48 26.46 -14.58 -14.23
N ILE A 49 27.46 -13.72 -14.37
CA ILE A 49 27.23 -12.28 -14.26
C ILE A 49 26.27 -11.96 -15.41
N SER A 50 25.04 -11.54 -15.10
CA SER A 50 24.07 -11.14 -16.11
C SER A 50 24.64 -9.96 -16.89
N GLN A 51 24.97 -10.19 -18.16
CA GLN A 51 25.40 -9.13 -19.05
C GLN A 51 24.14 -8.38 -19.50
N VAL A 52 23.95 -7.18 -18.95
CA VAL A 52 22.89 -6.28 -19.40
C VAL A 52 23.29 -5.78 -20.78
N ILE A 53 22.54 -6.20 -21.80
CA ILE A 53 22.71 -5.74 -23.18
C ILE A 53 21.60 -4.71 -23.43
N GLY A 54 21.96 -3.47 -23.71
CA GLY A 54 20.99 -2.43 -24.04
C GLY A 54 20.35 -2.72 -25.39
N PHE A 55 19.05 -2.44 -25.53
CA PHE A 55 18.25 -2.71 -26.75
C PHE A 55 18.75 -1.93 -27.99
N ASN A 56 19.82 -1.14 -27.85
CA ASN A 56 20.38 -0.31 -28.92
C ASN A 56 21.88 -0.03 -28.76
N ASP A 57 22.65 -0.94 -28.15
CA ASP A 57 24.09 -0.77 -27.90
C ASP A 57 24.87 -0.43 -29.19
N ASN A 58 24.38 -0.91 -30.33
CA ASN A 58 24.96 -0.73 -31.66
C ASN A 58 24.85 0.73 -32.18
N GLN A 59 23.94 1.53 -31.61
CA GLN A 59 23.75 2.95 -31.96
C GLN A 59 24.46 3.90 -31.00
N ILE A 60 25.16 3.38 -29.97
CA ILE A 60 25.98 4.21 -29.09
C ILE A 60 27.19 4.71 -29.90
N PRO A 61 27.36 6.04 -30.06
CA PRO A 61 28.49 6.59 -30.79
C PRO A 61 29.80 6.14 -30.14
N LYS A 62 30.72 5.61 -30.93
CA LYS A 62 32.05 5.28 -30.41
C LYS A 62 32.71 6.59 -29.99
N VAL A 63 33.40 6.59 -28.85
CA VAL A 63 34.11 7.76 -28.32
C VAL A 63 35.12 8.37 -29.31
N ASP A 64 35.68 7.56 -30.21
CA ASP A 64 36.54 8.01 -31.30
C ASP A 64 35.77 8.85 -32.37
N SER A 65 34.45 8.69 -32.47
CA SER A 65 33.55 9.46 -33.35
C SER A 65 33.04 10.77 -32.74
N ILE A 66 33.23 10.97 -31.43
CA ILE A 66 32.65 12.10 -30.67
C ILE A 66 33.58 13.32 -30.70
N PHE A 67 34.89 13.10 -30.81
CA PHE A 67 35.89 14.18 -30.80
C PHE A 67 36.58 14.28 -32.15
N GLU A 68 36.57 15.47 -32.74
CA GLU A 68 37.30 15.75 -33.98
C GLU A 68 38.82 15.63 -33.77
N GLU A 69 39.50 14.93 -34.68
CA GLU A 69 40.95 14.73 -34.62
C GLU A 69 41.68 16.08 -34.62
N GLY A 70 42.50 16.31 -33.59
CA GLY A 70 43.31 17.52 -33.44
C GLY A 70 42.75 18.57 -32.49
N SER A 71 41.46 18.49 -32.10
CA SER A 71 40.85 19.37 -31.11
C SER A 71 41.46 19.21 -29.71
N ASP A 72 41.39 20.25 -28.88
CA ASP A 72 41.87 20.21 -27.49
C ASP A 72 41.12 19.15 -26.66
N SER A 73 39.84 18.92 -26.95
CA SER A 73 39.05 17.85 -26.35
C SER A 73 39.54 16.46 -26.75
N TRP A 74 39.95 16.28 -28.02
CA TRP A 74 40.56 15.03 -28.51
C TRP A 74 41.92 14.76 -27.86
N ARG A 75 42.73 15.80 -27.63
CA ARG A 75 44.01 15.69 -26.90
C ARG A 75 43.83 15.32 -25.44
N ALA A 76 42.84 15.91 -24.76
CA ALA A 76 42.49 15.58 -23.39
C ALA A 76 41.98 14.12 -23.29
N TYR A 77 41.07 13.73 -24.19
CA TYR A 77 40.57 12.35 -24.27
C TYR A 77 41.70 11.34 -24.50
N ASN A 78 42.61 11.61 -25.43
CA ASN A 78 43.76 10.72 -25.68
C ASN A 78 44.71 10.64 -24.48
N SER A 79 44.84 11.70 -23.69
CA SER A 79 45.65 11.70 -22.48
C SER A 79 45.03 10.81 -21.40
N VAL A 80 43.71 10.93 -21.19
CA VAL A 80 42.96 10.06 -20.27
C VAL A 80 43.01 8.61 -20.75
N ARG A 81 42.77 8.34 -22.05
CA ARG A 81 42.83 7.01 -22.63
C ARG A 81 44.19 6.34 -22.41
N LYS A 82 45.29 7.08 -22.61
CA LYS A 82 46.65 6.58 -22.34
C LYS A 82 46.89 6.27 -20.86
N LEU A 83 46.37 7.09 -19.95
CA LEU A 83 46.44 6.86 -18.51
C LEU A 83 45.63 5.62 -18.10
N THR A 84 44.40 5.48 -18.59
CA THR A 84 43.54 4.32 -18.33
C THR A 84 44.17 3.04 -18.86
N GLN A 85 44.78 3.07 -20.05
CA GLN A 85 45.46 1.92 -20.62
C GLN A 85 46.69 1.52 -19.78
N ARG A 86 47.49 2.49 -19.34
CA ARG A 86 48.61 2.22 -18.42
C ARG A 86 48.14 1.62 -17.11
N GLN A 87 47.06 2.15 -16.52
CA GLN A 87 46.49 1.63 -15.28
C GLN A 87 46.04 0.17 -15.46
N LYS A 88 45.36 -0.13 -16.57
CA LYS A 88 44.93 -1.49 -16.92
C LYS A 88 46.11 -2.45 -17.04
N GLU A 89 47.18 -2.04 -17.74
CA GLU A 89 48.39 -2.86 -17.88
C GLU A 89 49.10 -3.09 -16.54
N ILE A 90 49.13 -2.09 -15.65
CA ILE A 90 49.68 -2.22 -14.30
C ILE A 90 48.86 -3.21 -13.47
N GLU A 91 47.53 -3.11 -13.52
CA GLU A 91 46.62 -4.02 -12.80
C GLU A 91 46.68 -5.47 -13.32
N GLU A 92 46.84 -5.64 -14.63
CA GLU A 92 47.00 -6.96 -15.26
C GLU A 92 48.37 -7.57 -14.92
N LYS A 93 49.44 -6.77 -14.95
CA LYS A 93 50.76 -7.20 -14.47
C LYS A 93 50.73 -7.57 -12.99
N TYR A 94 50.14 -6.73 -12.14
CA TYR A 94 49.98 -7.00 -10.71
C TYR A 94 49.14 -8.26 -10.44
N SER A 95 48.07 -8.46 -11.21
CA SER A 95 47.23 -9.67 -11.11
C SER A 95 47.97 -10.94 -11.55
N THR A 96 48.84 -10.83 -12.55
CA THR A 96 49.65 -11.94 -13.06
C THR A 96 50.80 -12.26 -12.10
N GLU A 97 51.45 -11.24 -11.56
CA GLU A 97 52.48 -11.35 -10.52
C GLU A 97 51.92 -11.96 -9.23
N LYS A 98 50.71 -11.56 -8.81
CA LYS A 98 50.00 -12.16 -7.67
C LYS A 98 49.58 -13.61 -7.92
N ARG A 99 49.31 -14.03 -9.17
CA ARG A 99 49.12 -15.45 -9.51
C ARG A 99 50.43 -16.22 -9.42
N ASN A 100 51.54 -15.65 -9.90
CA ASN A 100 52.85 -16.29 -9.88
C ASN A 100 53.44 -16.39 -8.46
N MET A 101 53.22 -15.40 -7.58
CA MET A 101 53.63 -15.44 -6.17
C MET A 101 52.83 -16.45 -5.31
N LYS A 102 51.65 -16.89 -5.76
CA LYS A 102 50.83 -17.89 -5.04
C LYS A 102 51.34 -19.33 -5.19
N LEU A 103 52.37 -19.58 -6.02
CA LEU A 103 52.94 -20.91 -6.20
C LEU A 103 54.07 -21.25 -5.20
N GLY A 104 54.43 -20.34 -4.29
CA GLY A 104 55.63 -20.51 -3.44
C GLY A 104 55.52 -20.11 -1.96
N GLN A 105 54.32 -19.86 -1.41
CA GLN A 105 54.21 -19.57 0.03
C GLN A 105 53.00 -20.25 0.71
N PRO A 106 53.17 -20.74 1.96
CA PRO A 106 52.09 -21.36 2.72
C PRO A 106 50.98 -20.34 2.98
N LYS A 107 49.73 -20.80 2.82
CA LYS A 107 48.51 -20.01 2.94
C LYS A 107 48.32 -19.44 4.36
N ASN A 108 48.98 -18.33 4.68
CA ASN A 108 48.50 -17.44 5.73
C ASN A 108 47.35 -16.62 5.13
N LYS A 109 46.15 -17.19 5.19
CA LYS A 109 44.92 -16.44 4.98
C LYS A 109 44.86 -15.38 6.08
N VAL A 110 45.22 -14.14 5.78
CA VAL A 110 44.53 -13.04 6.44
C VAL A 110 43.09 -13.18 5.96
N ALA A 111 42.22 -13.64 6.86
CA ALA A 111 40.81 -13.67 6.57
C ALA A 111 40.40 -12.26 6.14
N PHE A 112 40.01 -12.11 4.87
CA PHE A 112 39.03 -11.10 4.55
C PHE A 112 37.91 -11.37 5.54
N ALA A 113 37.53 -10.38 6.36
CA ALA A 113 36.43 -10.53 7.29
C ALA A 113 35.30 -11.16 6.47
N GLY A 114 34.99 -12.43 6.78
CA GLY A 114 33.89 -13.10 6.14
C GLY A 114 32.69 -12.19 6.33
N SER A 115 31.76 -12.23 5.39
CA SER A 115 30.41 -11.74 5.60
C SER A 115 29.75 -12.58 6.72
N GLN A 116 30.27 -12.47 7.93
CA GLN A 116 29.57 -12.72 9.16
C GLN A 116 29.11 -11.36 9.64
N THR A 117 28.22 -10.75 8.87
CA THR A 117 27.29 -9.79 9.46
C THR A 117 26.43 -10.60 10.42
N ASN A 118 26.88 -10.72 11.68
CA ASN A 118 25.96 -10.97 12.77
C ASN A 118 24.95 -9.82 12.72
N LEU A 119 23.85 -10.04 12.00
CA LEU A 119 22.76 -9.09 11.82
C LEU A 119 22.15 -8.73 13.18
N GLU A 120 22.38 -9.58 14.18
CA GLU A 120 21.98 -9.42 15.59
C GLU A 120 23.00 -8.67 16.46
N SER A 121 24.08 -8.13 15.90
CA SER A 121 25.10 -7.49 16.73
C SER A 121 24.69 -6.06 17.12
N ALA A 122 24.94 -5.71 18.39
CA ALA A 122 24.85 -4.34 18.87
C ALA A 122 25.71 -3.33 18.06
N GLN A 123 26.64 -3.82 17.23
CA GLN A 123 27.43 -3.02 16.31
C GLN A 123 26.58 -2.47 15.15
N VAL A 124 25.69 -3.28 14.56
CA VAL A 124 24.77 -2.86 13.49
C VAL A 124 23.78 -1.83 14.04
N PHE A 125 23.24 -2.08 15.23
CA PHE A 125 22.35 -1.12 15.90
C PHE A 125 23.05 0.22 16.18
N ARG A 126 24.28 0.21 16.71
CA ARG A 126 25.06 1.45 16.94
C ARG A 126 25.36 2.19 15.64
N LEU A 127 25.67 1.48 14.55
CA LEU A 127 25.90 2.10 13.25
C LEU A 127 24.63 2.78 12.73
N LEU A 128 23.47 2.10 12.81
CA LEU A 128 22.17 2.68 12.47
C LEU A 128 21.87 3.93 13.31
N MET A 129 22.04 3.86 14.63
CA MET A 129 21.82 4.99 15.54
C MET A 129 22.76 6.17 15.21
N SER A 130 24.00 5.88 14.78
CA SER A 130 24.94 6.90 14.31
C SER A 130 24.48 7.54 13.00
N GLN A 131 24.02 6.75 12.03
CA GLN A 131 23.54 7.24 10.74
C GLN A 131 22.26 8.08 10.87
N MET A 132 21.36 7.70 11.78
CA MET A 132 20.18 8.48 12.14
C MET A 132 20.50 9.75 12.95
N GLY A 133 21.77 9.96 13.32
CA GLY A 133 22.21 11.10 14.12
C GLY A 133 21.78 11.04 15.60
N LEU A 134 21.25 9.91 16.07
CA LEU A 134 20.76 9.72 17.44
C LEU A 134 21.88 9.59 18.48
N LEU A 135 23.11 9.31 18.03
CA LEU A 135 24.32 9.34 18.87
C LEU A 135 25.00 10.72 18.93
N SER A 136 24.51 11.72 18.18
CA SER A 136 25.03 13.09 18.24
C SER A 136 24.72 13.72 19.61
N LEU A 137 25.66 14.50 20.14
CA LEU A 137 25.46 15.26 21.39
C LEU A 137 24.23 16.17 21.31
N GLU A 138 23.97 16.74 20.14
CA GLU A 138 22.85 17.63 19.87
C GLU A 138 21.50 16.90 20.01
N ASN A 139 21.43 15.63 19.62
CA ASN A 139 20.20 14.83 19.64
C ASN A 139 20.04 13.99 20.92
N ARG A 140 20.93 14.13 21.92
CA ARG A 140 20.89 13.33 23.15
C ARG A 140 19.58 13.45 23.93
N HIS A 141 18.89 14.59 23.81
CA HIS A 141 17.59 14.82 24.42
C HIS A 141 16.45 13.99 23.77
N LYS A 142 16.66 13.42 22.58
CA LYS A 142 15.68 12.61 21.84
C LYS A 142 15.75 11.11 22.17
N VAL A 143 16.77 10.68 22.91
CA VAL A 143 16.98 9.26 23.27
C VAL A 143 16.98 9.12 24.78
N ILE A 144 15.97 8.42 25.31
CA ILE A 144 15.84 8.17 26.74
C ILE A 144 16.11 6.69 27.02
N PRO A 145 17.22 6.34 27.70
CA PRO A 145 17.46 4.96 28.10
C PRO A 145 16.45 4.57 29.19
N LEU A 146 15.63 3.56 28.89
CA LEU A 146 14.69 2.99 29.86
C LEU A 146 15.35 1.79 30.55
N GLN A 147 15.18 1.70 31.87
CA GLN A 147 15.62 0.53 32.64
C GLN A 147 14.64 -0.62 32.41
N ILE A 148 15.16 -1.77 31.98
CA ILE A 148 14.35 -2.97 31.76
C ILE A 148 13.80 -3.42 33.13
N SER A 149 12.48 -3.29 33.29
CA SER A 149 11.76 -3.72 34.49
C SER A 149 10.55 -4.55 34.08
N GLY A 150 10.09 -5.44 34.97
CA GLY A 150 8.90 -6.25 34.70
C GLY A 150 7.62 -5.41 34.51
N ARG A 151 7.59 -4.17 34.99
CA ARG A 151 6.49 -3.22 34.73
C ARG A 151 6.57 -2.67 33.31
N LEU A 152 7.77 -2.22 32.89
CA LEU A 152 8.01 -1.71 31.54
C LEU A 152 7.68 -2.75 30.47
N ILE A 153 8.04 -4.02 30.68
CA ILE A 153 7.74 -5.09 29.72
C ILE A 153 6.22 -5.27 29.59
N LYS A 154 5.48 -5.28 30.70
CA LYS A 154 4.01 -5.38 30.67
C LYS A 154 3.35 -4.19 30.01
N ASP A 155 3.88 -2.98 30.23
CA ASP A 155 3.36 -1.77 29.59
C ASP A 155 3.64 -1.78 28.08
N LEU A 156 4.79 -2.32 27.64
CA LEU A 156 5.13 -2.49 26.23
C LEU A 156 4.26 -3.58 25.57
N GLU A 157 4.07 -4.74 26.23
CA GLU A 157 3.13 -5.77 25.79
C GLU A 157 1.73 -5.19 25.62
N LYS A 158 1.29 -4.37 26.58
CA LYS A 158 0.00 -3.68 26.49
C LYS A 158 -0.04 -2.70 25.31
N LEU A 159 1.03 -1.94 25.07
CA LEU A 159 1.13 -1.02 23.93
C LEU A 159 1.05 -1.79 22.60
N ASP A 160 1.74 -2.92 22.49
CA ASP A 160 1.74 -3.77 21.30
C ASP A 160 0.37 -4.44 21.05
N THR A 161 -0.45 -4.60 22.10
CA THR A 161 -1.84 -5.08 21.96
C THR A 161 -2.83 -3.99 21.55
N LEU A 162 -2.45 -2.72 21.55
CA LEU A 162 -3.33 -1.66 21.08
C LEU A 162 -3.41 -1.70 19.55
N ASN A 163 -4.62 -1.52 19.03
CA ASN A 163 -4.80 -1.41 17.58
C ASN A 163 -4.08 -0.15 17.09
N GLU A 164 -3.20 -0.34 16.10
CA GLU A 164 -2.49 0.77 15.46
C GLU A 164 -3.40 1.65 14.61
N ARG A 165 -4.56 1.09 14.20
CA ARG A 165 -5.54 1.72 13.31
C ARG A 165 -6.91 1.78 13.95
N ASP A 166 -7.69 2.76 13.52
CA ASP A 166 -9.11 2.83 13.88
C ASP A 166 -9.88 1.74 13.14
N CYS A 167 -10.37 0.76 13.90
CA CYS A 167 -11.13 -0.38 13.38
C CYS A 167 -12.62 -0.02 13.31
N LEU A 168 -13.18 0.03 12.11
CA LEU A 168 -14.58 0.33 11.85
C LEU A 168 -15.30 -0.90 11.29
N SER A 169 -16.57 -1.01 11.62
CA SER A 169 -17.47 -2.08 11.21
C SER A 169 -18.76 -1.43 10.71
N THR A 170 -19.21 -1.83 9.52
CA THR A 170 -20.42 -1.24 8.91
C THR A 170 -21.24 -2.29 8.19
N SER A 171 -22.55 -2.24 8.38
CA SER A 171 -23.49 -3.17 7.73
C SER A 171 -23.95 -2.62 6.38
N VAL A 172 -23.93 -3.47 5.36
CA VAL A 172 -24.38 -3.12 4.00
C VAL A 172 -25.60 -3.97 3.65
N TYR A 173 -26.75 -3.32 3.49
CA TYR A 173 -28.02 -3.98 3.16
C TYR A 173 -28.43 -3.75 1.71
N PHE A 174 -29.18 -4.69 1.16
CA PHE A 174 -29.83 -4.58 -0.13
C PHE A 174 -31.34 -4.62 0.04
N VAL A 175 -32.04 -3.61 -0.47
CA VAL A 175 -33.49 -3.51 -0.43
C VAL A 175 -34.03 -3.46 -1.86
N LYS A 176 -34.73 -4.53 -2.23
CA LYS A 176 -35.37 -4.68 -3.54
C LYS A 176 -36.68 -3.88 -3.57
N SER A 177 -37.03 -3.34 -4.73
CA SER A 177 -38.28 -2.59 -4.91
C SER A 177 -39.51 -3.44 -4.52
N GLY A 178 -40.33 -2.91 -3.62
CA GLY A 178 -41.58 -3.56 -3.16
C GLY A 178 -41.41 -4.69 -2.15
N ILE A 179 -40.18 -5.05 -1.77
CA ILE A 179 -39.91 -6.04 -0.71
C ILE A 179 -39.10 -5.36 0.39
N GLU A 180 -39.78 -5.00 1.47
CA GLU A 180 -39.20 -4.24 2.57
C GLU A 180 -39.24 -4.99 3.91
N ASP A 181 -39.51 -6.30 3.91
CA ASP A 181 -39.57 -7.10 5.14
C ASP A 181 -38.16 -7.40 5.65
N TYR A 182 -37.94 -7.35 6.97
CA TYR A 182 -36.62 -7.54 7.58
C TYR A 182 -35.92 -8.84 7.13
N GLU A 183 -36.64 -9.96 7.11
CA GLU A 183 -36.09 -11.25 6.66
C GLU A 183 -35.67 -11.22 5.18
N SER A 184 -36.36 -10.43 4.35
CA SER A 184 -36.01 -10.27 2.94
C SER A 184 -34.86 -9.28 2.71
N ILE A 185 -34.62 -8.36 3.66
CA ILE A 185 -33.43 -7.49 3.66
C ILE A 185 -32.18 -8.31 4.06
N ILE A 186 -32.32 -9.23 5.02
CA ILE A 186 -31.22 -10.11 5.45
C ILE A 186 -30.94 -11.19 4.40
N ASN A 187 -31.97 -11.79 3.81
CA ASN A 187 -31.82 -12.83 2.80
C ASN A 187 -32.59 -12.46 1.51
N PRO A 188 -32.03 -11.57 0.67
CA PRO A 188 -32.72 -11.14 -0.53
C PRO A 188 -32.81 -12.28 -1.55
N PRO A 189 -33.97 -12.45 -2.23
CA PRO A 189 -34.18 -13.56 -3.17
C PRO A 189 -33.33 -13.46 -4.44
N SER A 190 -32.94 -12.24 -4.81
CA SER A 190 -32.13 -11.92 -5.99
C SER A 190 -31.48 -10.56 -5.77
N ILE A 191 -30.23 -10.39 -6.19
CA ILE A 191 -29.55 -9.09 -6.16
C ILE A 191 -29.43 -8.49 -7.56
N SER A 192 -29.27 -7.17 -7.63
CA SER A 192 -29.03 -6.45 -8.89
C SER A 192 -27.55 -6.53 -9.27
N GLU A 193 -27.24 -6.58 -10.57
CA GLU A 193 -25.87 -6.55 -11.11
C GLU A 193 -25.13 -5.27 -10.67
N ASP A 194 -25.84 -4.15 -10.58
CA ASP A 194 -25.25 -2.88 -10.12
C ASP A 194 -24.87 -2.93 -8.64
N PHE A 195 -25.62 -3.68 -7.84
CA PHE A 195 -25.28 -3.92 -6.44
C PHE A 195 -24.04 -4.82 -6.32
N GLU A 196 -23.89 -5.84 -7.16
CA GLU A 196 -22.66 -6.65 -7.20
C GLU A 196 -21.44 -5.80 -7.56
N LYS A 197 -21.55 -4.94 -8.58
CA LYS A 197 -20.49 -3.98 -8.95
C LYS A 197 -20.17 -3.03 -7.80
N PHE A 198 -21.19 -2.56 -7.09
CA PHE A 198 -21.01 -1.74 -5.89
C PHE A 198 -20.25 -2.48 -4.80
N LEU A 199 -20.64 -3.72 -4.46
CA LEU A 199 -19.93 -4.53 -3.46
C LEU A 199 -18.46 -4.75 -3.83
N ASN A 200 -18.18 -5.02 -5.12
CA ASN A 200 -16.83 -5.17 -5.64
C ASN A 200 -16.01 -3.86 -5.59
N SER A 201 -16.66 -2.70 -5.48
CA SER A 201 -16.01 -1.40 -5.35
C SER A 201 -15.71 -0.98 -3.91
N LEU A 202 -16.30 -1.64 -2.91
CA LEU A 202 -16.14 -1.29 -1.49
C LEU A 202 -14.75 -1.60 -0.95
N GLY A 203 -14.10 -2.66 -1.46
CA GLY A 203 -12.80 -3.07 -0.97
C GLY A 203 -12.33 -4.40 -1.53
N TRP A 204 -11.28 -4.93 -0.90
CA TRP A 204 -10.67 -6.20 -1.27
C TRP A 204 -11.43 -7.36 -0.63
N PRO A 205 -11.69 -8.46 -1.35
CA PRO A 205 -12.27 -9.66 -0.75
C PRO A 205 -11.24 -10.31 0.17
N VAL A 206 -11.55 -10.39 1.47
CA VAL A 206 -10.70 -11.07 2.47
C VAL A 206 -11.46 -12.19 3.16
N SER A 207 -10.74 -13.24 3.56
CA SER A 207 -11.35 -14.34 4.33
C SER A 207 -11.75 -13.83 5.71
N TYR A 208 -13.03 -13.98 6.06
CA TYR A 208 -13.61 -13.36 7.25
C TYR A 208 -13.32 -14.14 8.54
N LYS A 209 -12.03 -14.39 8.82
CA LYS A 209 -11.56 -15.13 10.00
C LYS A 209 -11.51 -14.30 11.29
N ALA A 210 -11.70 -12.98 11.19
CA ALA A 210 -11.52 -12.06 12.32
C ALA A 210 -12.73 -12.01 13.27
N LYS A 211 -13.96 -12.10 12.74
CA LYS A 211 -15.20 -12.00 13.53
C LYS A 211 -16.13 -13.21 13.39
N LEU A 212 -16.00 -14.01 12.31
CA LEU A 212 -16.77 -15.24 12.13
C LEU A 212 -15.88 -16.46 11.89
N ASN A 213 -16.44 -17.62 12.15
CA ASN A 213 -15.88 -18.87 11.68
C ASN A 213 -16.00 -18.93 10.14
N SER A 214 -14.95 -19.40 9.47
CA SER A 214 -14.90 -19.59 8.00
C SER A 214 -16.04 -20.43 7.43
N SER A 215 -16.84 -21.08 8.28
CA SER A 215 -18.01 -21.88 7.92
C SER A 215 -19.25 -21.07 7.54
N PHE A 216 -19.35 -19.80 7.95
CA PHE A 216 -20.54 -18.97 7.72
C PHE A 216 -20.35 -17.92 6.61
N CYS A 217 -19.11 -17.50 6.36
CA CYS A 217 -18.79 -16.47 5.37
C CYS A 217 -17.39 -16.75 4.82
N GLU A 218 -17.28 -17.00 3.51
CA GLU A 218 -16.00 -17.31 2.88
C GLU A 218 -15.17 -16.04 2.65
N THR A 219 -15.80 -14.99 2.11
CA THR A 219 -15.16 -13.71 1.80
C THR A 219 -16.05 -12.54 2.20
N THR A 220 -15.44 -11.46 2.69
CA THR A 220 -16.12 -10.18 2.90
C THR A 220 -15.26 -9.02 2.38
N PRO A 221 -15.84 -7.91 1.92
CA PRO A 221 -15.07 -6.73 1.52
C PRO A 221 -14.40 -6.08 2.73
N TYR A 222 -13.13 -5.74 2.54
CA TYR A 222 -12.30 -5.04 3.51
C TYR A 222 -11.58 -3.88 2.85
N PHE A 223 -11.61 -2.74 3.53
CA PHE A 223 -10.90 -1.54 3.13
C PHE A 223 -9.93 -1.14 4.24
N ALA A 224 -8.72 -0.75 3.86
CA ALA A 224 -7.76 -0.21 4.81
C ALA A 224 -6.90 0.87 4.16
N ASP A 225 -6.65 1.92 4.95
CA ASP A 225 -5.65 2.94 4.69
C ASP A 225 -4.69 3.02 5.90
N ARG A 226 -3.72 3.94 5.88
CA ARG A 226 -2.68 4.09 6.90
C ARG A 226 -3.23 4.22 8.32
N THR A 227 -4.39 4.84 8.50
CA THR A 227 -4.94 5.19 9.83
C THR A 227 -6.22 4.44 10.19
N THR A 228 -6.94 3.90 9.21
CA THR A 228 -8.28 3.33 9.42
C THR A 228 -8.41 2.02 8.67
N GLU A 229 -9.17 1.10 9.24
CA GLU A 229 -9.63 -0.10 8.56
C GLU A 229 -11.14 -0.28 8.73
N VAL A 230 -11.79 -0.81 7.70
CA VAL A 230 -13.24 -0.97 7.63
C VAL A 230 -13.55 -2.38 7.15
N ILE A 231 -14.36 -3.08 7.94
CA ILE A 231 -14.98 -4.35 7.56
C ILE A 231 -16.43 -4.07 7.19
N PHE A 232 -16.84 -4.53 6.02
CA PHE A 232 -18.23 -4.46 5.57
C PHE A 232 -18.95 -5.77 5.92
N ASN A 233 -20.00 -5.71 6.73
CA ASN A 233 -20.87 -6.83 7.06
C ASN A 233 -22.03 -6.87 6.08
N ILE A 234 -22.04 -7.84 5.17
CA ILE A 234 -23.09 -7.99 4.16
C ILE A 234 -23.92 -9.25 4.48
N PRO A 235 -25.21 -9.14 4.80
CA PRO A 235 -26.05 -10.31 5.06
C PRO A 235 -26.06 -11.31 3.91
N TYR A 236 -26.06 -10.81 2.68
CA TYR A 236 -26.15 -11.61 1.46
C TYR A 236 -25.00 -12.62 1.28
N VAL A 237 -23.78 -12.30 1.75
CA VAL A 237 -22.61 -13.20 1.62
C VAL A 237 -22.51 -14.20 2.76
N ILE A 238 -23.36 -14.09 3.78
CA ILE A 238 -23.39 -14.98 4.94
C ILE A 238 -24.34 -16.13 4.64
N HIS A 239 -23.81 -17.35 4.70
CA HIS A 239 -24.56 -18.57 4.47
C HIS A 239 -24.56 -19.43 5.73
N LEU A 240 -25.74 -19.97 6.08
CA LEU A 240 -25.80 -20.96 7.14
C LEU A 240 -25.15 -22.28 6.69
N PRO A 241 -24.30 -22.91 7.50
CA PRO A 241 -23.90 -24.29 7.28
C PRO A 241 -25.14 -25.21 7.29
N LYS A 242 -25.05 -26.32 6.54
CA LYS A 242 -26.13 -27.29 6.29
C LYS A 242 -26.98 -27.65 7.53
N PRO A 243 -28.26 -28.03 7.33
CA PRO A 243 -29.32 -28.01 8.35
C PRO A 243 -29.30 -29.17 9.37
N GLU A 244 -28.12 -29.51 9.91
CA GLU A 244 -27.96 -30.63 10.86
C GLU A 244 -27.76 -30.20 12.32
N ALA A 245 -27.77 -28.89 12.61
CA ALA A 245 -27.66 -28.34 13.97
C ALA A 245 -28.77 -27.29 14.24
N PRO A 246 -29.19 -27.10 15.50
CA PRO A 246 -30.45 -26.44 15.82
C PRO A 246 -30.42 -24.93 15.54
N SER A 247 -31.16 -24.53 14.51
CA SER A 247 -31.98 -23.31 14.39
C SER A 247 -31.45 -21.99 14.99
N GLU A 248 -30.26 -21.54 14.62
CA GLU A 248 -30.00 -20.09 14.64
C GLU A 248 -30.51 -19.48 13.34
N SER A 249 -31.44 -18.51 13.42
CA SER A 249 -31.89 -17.79 12.23
C SER A 249 -30.75 -16.91 11.70
N LEU A 250 -30.62 -16.82 10.37
CA LEU A 250 -29.63 -15.95 9.71
C LEU A 250 -29.71 -14.52 10.25
N SER A 251 -30.94 -14.07 10.52
CA SER A 251 -31.29 -12.83 11.20
C SER A 251 -30.68 -12.65 12.60
N ALA A 252 -30.69 -13.69 13.44
CA ALA A 252 -30.10 -13.63 14.78
C ALA A 252 -28.58 -13.60 14.72
N LEU A 253 -27.98 -14.40 13.82
CA LEU A 253 -26.54 -14.38 13.55
C LEU A 253 -26.09 -13.00 13.07
N PHE A 254 -26.78 -12.44 12.07
CA PHE A 254 -26.46 -11.13 11.53
C PHE A 254 -26.56 -10.03 12.59
N LYS A 255 -27.60 -10.07 13.43
CA LYS A 255 -27.77 -9.10 14.52
C LYS A 255 -26.61 -9.13 15.53
N ASN A 256 -26.03 -10.30 15.79
CA ASN A 256 -24.85 -10.40 16.64
C ASN A 256 -23.60 -9.82 15.97
N ILE A 257 -23.44 -10.02 14.66
CA ILE A 257 -22.31 -9.49 13.88
C ILE A 257 -22.39 -7.96 13.77
N SER A 258 -23.59 -7.45 13.50
CA SER A 258 -23.86 -6.02 13.33
C SER A 258 -24.12 -5.28 14.64
N ALA A 259 -23.88 -5.92 15.80
CA ALA A 259 -24.20 -5.32 17.10
C ALA A 259 -23.42 -4.03 17.36
N ASP A 260 -22.16 -3.98 16.89
CA ASP A 260 -21.26 -2.84 17.04
C ASP A 260 -21.35 -1.82 15.89
N ASP A 261 -22.19 -2.07 14.89
CA ASP A 261 -22.26 -1.23 13.69
C ASP A 261 -23.10 0.02 13.97
N LEU A 262 -22.42 1.18 14.04
CA LEU A 262 -23.07 2.49 14.25
C LEU A 262 -23.57 3.12 12.94
N VAL A 263 -22.95 2.73 11.83
CA VAL A 263 -23.25 3.23 10.48
C VAL A 263 -23.65 2.07 9.60
N SER A 264 -24.71 2.25 8.82
CA SER A 264 -25.13 1.30 7.83
C SER A 264 -25.30 1.93 6.46
N VAL A 265 -24.85 1.21 5.43
CA VAL A 265 -25.09 1.53 4.03
C VAL A 265 -26.27 0.71 3.54
N VAL A 266 -27.25 1.35 2.91
CA VAL A 266 -28.45 0.68 2.40
C VAL A 266 -28.56 0.97 0.91
N TRP A 267 -28.40 -0.07 0.10
CA TRP A 267 -28.72 -0.01 -1.31
C TRP A 267 -30.23 -0.13 -1.50
N ILE A 268 -30.83 0.87 -2.16
CA ILE A 268 -32.27 0.94 -2.38
C ILE A 268 -32.58 1.03 -3.87
N GLU A 269 -33.46 0.16 -4.36
CA GLU A 269 -33.97 0.24 -5.73
C GLU A 269 -35.12 1.26 -5.87
N ASP A 270 -35.87 1.51 -4.79
CA ASP A 270 -36.95 2.49 -4.76
C ASP A 270 -36.63 3.59 -3.75
N ILE A 271 -36.49 4.83 -4.23
CA ILE A 271 -36.22 6.01 -3.39
C ILE A 271 -37.36 6.24 -2.40
N LEU A 272 -38.61 5.91 -2.76
CA LEU A 272 -39.77 6.12 -1.90
C LEU A 272 -39.73 5.24 -0.64
N SER A 273 -39.04 4.10 -0.71
CA SER A 273 -38.87 3.16 0.40
C SER A 273 -37.89 3.65 1.48
N MET A 274 -37.09 4.69 1.20
CA MET A 274 -36.02 5.19 2.07
C MET A 274 -36.45 5.44 3.53
N HIS A 275 -37.63 6.04 3.74
CA HIS A 275 -38.11 6.37 5.07
C HIS A 275 -38.64 5.16 5.86
N ASN A 276 -39.02 4.08 5.16
CA ASN A 276 -39.62 2.90 5.78
C ASN A 276 -38.58 1.89 6.29
N ILE A 277 -37.32 2.01 5.84
CA ILE A 277 -36.26 1.03 6.10
C ILE A 277 -35.62 1.17 7.50
N PRO A 278 -35.22 2.37 7.98
CA PRO A 278 -34.60 2.52 9.30
C PRO A 278 -35.37 1.87 10.48
N PRO A 279 -36.72 2.01 10.59
CA PRO A 279 -37.43 1.37 11.69
C PRO A 279 -37.46 -0.17 11.60
N LYS A 280 -37.19 -0.75 10.43
CA LYS A 280 -37.25 -2.20 10.20
C LYS A 280 -35.93 -2.91 10.48
N ILE A 281 -34.79 -2.25 10.24
CA ILE A 281 -33.46 -2.84 10.42
C ILE A 281 -33.03 -2.87 11.89
N GLY A 282 -33.32 -1.81 12.66
CA GLY A 282 -33.12 -1.82 14.11
C GLY A 282 -32.58 -0.52 14.70
N GLN A 283 -32.60 -0.46 16.03
CA GLN A 283 -32.39 0.76 16.82
C GLN A 283 -30.91 1.07 17.17
N SER A 284 -29.97 0.16 16.87
CA SER A 284 -28.55 0.34 17.23
C SER A 284 -27.78 1.23 16.25
N ILE A 285 -28.29 1.38 15.03
CA ILE A 285 -27.67 2.18 13.97
C ILE A 285 -28.04 3.64 14.16
N PHE A 286 -27.04 4.51 14.18
CA PHE A 286 -27.22 5.96 14.30
C PHE A 286 -27.35 6.65 12.94
N VAL A 287 -26.62 6.17 11.93
CA VAL A 287 -26.53 6.80 10.62
C VAL A 287 -26.79 5.79 9.51
N TYR A 288 -27.68 6.16 8.60
CA TYR A 288 -27.99 5.41 7.38
C TYR A 288 -27.49 6.18 6.16
N ILE A 289 -26.72 5.51 5.32
CA ILE A 289 -26.25 6.02 4.03
C ILE A 289 -27.02 5.29 2.94
N PHE A 290 -27.96 5.98 2.29
CA PHE A 290 -28.74 5.41 1.20
C PHE A 290 -28.03 5.57 -0.14
N VAL A 291 -27.91 4.47 -0.87
CA VAL A 291 -27.32 4.43 -2.22
C VAL A 291 -28.40 3.97 -3.19
N HIS A 292 -28.67 4.79 -4.21
CA HIS A 292 -29.64 4.48 -5.25
C HIS A 292 -28.98 4.59 -6.63
N PRO A 293 -29.05 3.56 -7.48
CA PRO A 293 -28.52 3.63 -8.84
C PRO A 293 -29.37 4.57 -9.69
N LEU A 294 -28.74 5.55 -10.34
CA LEU A 294 -29.42 6.42 -11.29
C LEU A 294 -29.57 5.70 -12.64
N GLN A 295 -30.80 5.65 -13.14
CA GLN A 295 -31.06 5.18 -14.51
C GLN A 295 -30.35 6.14 -15.48
N ASN A 296 -29.35 5.63 -16.22
CA ASN A 296 -28.53 6.30 -17.25
C ASN A 296 -27.13 6.82 -16.86
N ALA A 297 -26.52 6.35 -15.78
CA ALA A 297 -25.09 6.59 -15.54
C ALA A 297 -24.18 5.63 -16.35
N THR A 298 -24.38 5.54 -17.67
CA THR A 298 -23.38 4.95 -18.58
C THR A 298 -22.26 5.97 -18.75
N GLY A 299 -21.11 5.72 -18.11
CA GLY A 299 -19.85 6.40 -18.41
C GLY A 299 -19.27 5.96 -19.75
#